data_AF-A0A9N9TH96-F1
#
_entry.id   AF-A0A9N9TH96-F1
#
_cell.length_a   1.000
_cell.length_b   1.000
_cell.length_c   1.000
_cell.angle_alpha   90.00
_cell.angle_beta   90.00
_cell.angle_gamma   90.00
#
_symmetry.space_group_name_H-M   'P 1'
#
loop_
_entity.id
_entity.type
_entity.pdbx_description
1 polymer ?
#
loop_
_entity_poly.entity_id
_entity_poly.type
_entity_poly.pdbx_seq_one_letter_code
_entity_poly.pdbx_strand_id
1 'polypeptide(L)'
;MSAQLRPVQAELIGKIAKENGFDEYKVETSSGSIKGDNFLGIVTTVCVKNDDKTLELILKSAHESETFRKAAPLREAYLREIYLYENVFSQFDKYQNDYNVEDPFKSYAKLYGCNKDDGNECLVMENLKTQGYQLWNKHNPMNPGHISAVLKEYAKFHATNIAMKHNDPDAYENLVSSISKNIFELADDEKTSREKLQLFLKSTFDIGYKTVDGEPELIDYLKTLENDFPALFFDELSQPEYKTTLIHGDCWCNNVLFKYEDSADKTKPSNVKIIDWQISHVTSPAYDYCYFFLVHSSKEILEDYRSYLKLYYEAFSKHLKCFNCDPEEVFSYSRFLNHIEKFMKFGVYTCLMILKVMLCDSDEAPDFSQAKDEMAMFESMNFEFKNYDVYRKRIKDLVTFMKDTKFTE
;
A
#
# COMPACT_ATOMS: atom_id res chain seq x y z
N MET A 1 10.97 -10.04 23.86
CA MET A 1 12.10 -10.97 23.72
C MET A 1 13.14 -10.32 22.81
N SER A 2 14.43 -10.43 23.13
CA SER A 2 15.52 -9.95 22.27
C SER A 2 15.48 -10.70 20.93
N ALA A 3 15.44 -9.98 19.81
CA ALA A 3 15.45 -10.60 18.48
C ALA A 3 16.90 -10.74 18.01
N GLN A 4 17.40 -11.97 17.82
CA GLN A 4 18.80 -12.16 17.44
C GLN A 4 19.03 -11.75 15.98
N LEU A 5 20.01 -10.88 15.73
CA LEU A 5 20.44 -10.51 14.39
C LEU A 5 21.25 -11.64 13.76
N ARG A 6 21.00 -11.90 12.48
CA ARG A 6 21.85 -12.78 11.65
C ARG A 6 23.18 -12.10 11.35
N PRO A 7 24.25 -12.85 10.99
CA PRO A 7 25.56 -12.26 10.71
C PRO A 7 25.53 -11.12 9.67
N VAL A 8 24.84 -11.31 8.55
CA VAL A 8 24.69 -10.29 7.50
C VAL A 8 23.95 -9.04 8.01
N GLN A 9 22.93 -9.24 8.85
CA GLN A 9 22.18 -8.13 9.46
C GLN A 9 23.06 -7.37 10.46
N ALA A 10 23.83 -8.08 11.29
CA ALA A 10 24.74 -7.47 12.25
C ALA A 10 25.87 -6.68 11.56
N GLU A 11 26.40 -7.19 10.44
CA GLU A 11 27.37 -6.48 9.61
C GLU A 11 26.77 -5.20 9.02
N LEU A 12 25.57 -5.28 8.45
CA LEU A 12 24.86 -4.12 7.91
C LEU A 12 24.59 -3.06 8.99
N ILE A 13 24.11 -3.45 10.17
CA ILE A 13 23.93 -2.54 11.31
C ILE A 13 25.26 -1.93 11.76
N GLY A 14 26.35 -2.70 11.76
CA GLY A 14 27.67 -2.18 12.09
C GLY A 14 28.21 -1.16 11.09
N LYS A 15 27.95 -1.36 9.79
CA LYS A 15 28.24 -0.35 8.77
C LYS A 15 27.45 0.93 9.00
N ILE A 16 26.13 0.81 9.22
CA ILE A 16 25.24 1.95 9.47
C ILE A 16 25.66 2.71 10.73
N ALA A 17 26.03 2.00 11.80
CA ALA A 17 26.52 2.60 13.03
C ALA A 17 27.76 3.48 12.76
N LYS A 18 28.77 2.96 12.05
CA LYS A 18 29.97 3.71 11.68
C LYS A 18 29.66 4.93 10.81
N GLU A 19 28.80 4.79 9.82
CA GLU A 19 28.37 5.89 8.93
C GLU A 19 27.63 7.01 9.70
N ASN A 20 27.02 6.68 10.84
CA ASN A 20 26.36 7.62 11.73
C ASN A 20 27.24 8.04 12.93
N GLY A 21 28.55 7.77 12.85
CA GLY A 21 29.56 8.21 13.81
C GLY A 21 29.51 7.50 15.15
N PHE A 22 29.23 6.19 15.16
CA PHE A 22 29.36 5.33 16.33
C PHE A 22 30.63 4.48 16.21
N ASP A 23 31.67 4.82 16.97
CA ASP A 23 32.94 4.07 17.00
C ASP A 23 32.88 2.89 17.99
N GLU A 24 32.37 3.14 19.19
CA GLU A 24 32.02 2.13 20.19
C GLU A 24 30.52 2.23 20.48
N TYR A 25 29.80 1.11 20.38
CA TYR A 25 28.35 1.09 20.55
C TYR A 25 27.86 -0.26 21.07
N LYS A 26 26.65 -0.24 21.61
CA LYS A 26 25.84 -1.41 21.93
C LYS A 26 24.64 -1.44 20.99
N VAL A 27 24.23 -2.65 20.64
CA VAL A 27 23.03 -2.89 19.84
C VAL A 27 22.02 -3.62 20.70
N GLU A 28 20.83 -3.05 20.82
CA GLU A 28 19.69 -3.67 21.47
C GLU A 28 18.59 -3.91 20.44
N THR A 29 17.95 -5.08 20.52
CA THR A 29 16.92 -5.47 19.56
C THR A 29 15.66 -5.96 20.25
N SER A 30 14.52 -5.69 19.64
CA SER A 30 13.25 -6.26 20.06
C SER A 30 12.31 -6.44 18.89
N SER A 31 11.32 -7.32 19.01
CA SER A 31 10.29 -7.50 17.97
C SER A 31 9.58 -6.18 17.68
N GLY A 32 9.51 -5.80 16.40
CA GLY A 32 8.97 -4.51 15.95
C GLY A 32 7.52 -4.54 15.46
N SER A 33 6.93 -5.73 15.34
CA SER A 33 5.56 -5.94 14.90
C SER A 33 4.89 -7.06 15.70
N ILE A 34 3.57 -6.99 15.83
CA ILE A 34 2.78 -8.08 16.40
C ILE A 34 2.31 -8.99 15.24
N LYS A 35 1.91 -10.23 15.55
CA LYS A 35 1.29 -11.12 14.57
C LYS A 35 0.12 -10.40 13.88
N GLY A 36 0.06 -10.45 12.55
CA GLY A 36 -0.98 -9.79 11.74
C GLY A 36 -0.67 -8.34 11.32
N ASP A 37 0.46 -7.76 11.72
CA ASP A 37 0.87 -6.42 11.28
C ASP A 37 1.74 -6.42 10.02
N ASN A 38 2.52 -7.49 9.80
CA ASN A 38 3.35 -7.67 8.62
C ASN A 38 3.33 -9.13 8.18
N PHE A 39 2.71 -9.38 7.03
CA PHE A 39 2.44 -10.73 6.52
C PHE A 39 3.58 -11.33 5.70
N LEU A 40 4.45 -10.50 5.11
CA LEU A 40 5.50 -10.93 4.17
C LEU A 40 6.91 -10.85 4.76
N GLY A 41 7.07 -10.58 6.06
CA GLY A 41 8.40 -10.58 6.67
C GLY A 41 8.46 -10.34 8.17
N ILE A 42 9.69 -10.15 8.64
CA ILE A 42 10.02 -9.99 10.06
C ILE A 42 10.44 -8.54 10.29
N VAL A 43 9.79 -7.86 11.25
CA VAL A 43 10.15 -6.51 11.67
C VAL A 43 10.86 -6.56 13.01
N THR A 44 12.07 -6.02 13.08
CA THR A 44 12.88 -5.91 14.29
C THR A 44 13.20 -4.45 14.56
N THR A 45 12.90 -3.97 15.77
CA THR A 45 13.45 -2.69 16.24
C THR A 45 14.93 -2.87 16.59
N VAL A 46 15.76 -1.92 16.18
CA VAL A 46 17.20 -1.93 16.45
C VAL A 46 17.58 -0.57 17.03
N CYS A 47 18.09 -0.58 18.26
CA CYS A 47 18.61 0.59 18.96
C CYS A 47 20.14 0.49 19.00
N VAL A 48 20.81 1.38 18.27
CA VAL A 48 22.27 1.54 18.32
C VAL A 48 22.57 2.70 19.26
N LYS A 49 23.31 2.44 20.34
CA LYS A 49 23.58 3.48 21.35
C LYS A 49 25.00 3.43 21.91
N ASN A 50 25.49 4.59 22.28
CA ASN A 50 26.67 4.78 23.11
C ASN A 50 26.32 5.73 24.28
N ASP A 51 27.31 6.22 25.01
CA ASP A 51 27.07 7.10 26.16
C ASP A 51 26.51 8.48 25.77
N ASP A 52 26.69 8.91 24.51
CA ASP A 52 26.35 10.26 24.03
C ASP A 52 25.06 10.34 23.22
N LYS A 53 24.73 9.31 22.44
CA LYS A 53 23.62 9.34 21.47
C LYS A 53 23.00 7.97 21.21
N THR A 54 21.80 8.02 20.65
CA THR A 54 21.01 6.84 20.27
C THR A 54 20.50 7.00 18.85
N LEU A 55 20.53 5.89 18.09
CA LEU A 55 19.98 5.78 16.75
C LEU A 55 18.94 4.65 16.73
N GLU A 56 17.69 5.03 16.46
CA GLU A 56 16.53 4.15 16.49
C GLU A 56 16.12 3.75 15.07
N LEU A 57 16.18 2.45 14.80
CA LEU A 57 16.03 1.87 13.46
C LEU A 57 14.98 0.76 13.44
N ILE A 58 14.46 0.50 12.25
CA ILE A 58 13.63 -0.65 11.92
C ILE A 58 14.40 -1.50 10.91
N LEU A 59 14.63 -2.76 11.25
CA LEU A 59 15.12 -3.79 10.34
C LEU A 59 13.92 -4.60 9.85
N LYS A 60 13.57 -4.47 8.56
CA LYS A 60 12.59 -5.31 7.87
C LYS A 60 13.35 -6.37 7.08
N SER A 61 13.14 -7.66 7.36
CA SER A 61 13.84 -8.76 6.69
C SER A 61 12.91 -9.83 6.15
N ALA A 62 13.23 -10.34 4.96
CA ALA A 62 12.51 -11.42 4.34
C ALA A 62 12.52 -12.67 5.23
N HIS A 63 11.42 -13.43 5.17
CA HIS A 63 11.30 -14.67 5.92
C HIS A 63 12.24 -15.74 5.35
N GLU A 64 12.77 -16.60 6.22
CA GLU A 64 13.79 -17.61 5.87
C GLU A 64 13.19 -18.96 5.46
N SER A 65 11.94 -19.23 5.86
CA SER A 65 11.22 -20.46 5.48
C SER A 65 11.22 -20.66 3.97
N GLU A 66 11.90 -21.73 3.52
CA GLU A 66 11.90 -22.15 2.11
C GLU A 66 10.48 -22.42 1.61
N THR A 67 9.61 -22.97 2.46
CA THR A 67 8.21 -23.23 2.12
C THR A 67 7.50 -21.92 1.80
N PHE A 68 7.70 -20.88 2.62
CA PHE A 68 7.07 -19.59 2.39
C PHE A 68 7.67 -18.86 1.17
N ARG A 69 8.99 -18.95 0.98
CA ARG A 69 9.68 -18.40 -0.21
C ARG A 69 9.26 -19.09 -1.52
N LYS A 70 8.71 -20.31 -1.47
CA LYS A 70 8.10 -21.00 -2.62
C LYS A 70 6.63 -20.60 -2.83
N ALA A 71 5.93 -20.21 -1.77
CA ALA A 71 4.51 -19.87 -1.82
C ALA A 71 4.24 -18.40 -2.19
N ALA A 72 5.20 -17.50 -1.95
CA ALA A 72 5.07 -16.07 -2.21
C ALA A 72 6.35 -15.48 -2.85
N PRO A 73 6.22 -14.45 -3.71
CA PRO A 73 7.35 -13.79 -4.38
C PRO A 73 8.12 -12.84 -3.43
N LEU A 74 8.62 -13.38 -2.31
CA LEU A 74 9.25 -12.60 -1.24
C LEU A 74 10.51 -11.88 -1.71
N ARG A 75 11.34 -12.53 -2.51
CA ARG A 75 12.58 -11.93 -3.02
C ARG A 75 12.25 -10.73 -3.89
N GLU A 76 11.33 -10.90 -4.83
CA GLU A 76 10.88 -9.86 -5.76
C GLU A 76 10.27 -8.68 -5.01
N ALA A 77 9.46 -8.95 -3.99
CA ALA A 77 8.84 -7.94 -3.13
C ALA A 77 9.89 -7.07 -2.42
N TYR A 78 10.91 -7.69 -1.81
CA TYR A 78 11.98 -6.96 -1.12
C TYR A 78 12.91 -6.21 -2.07
N LEU A 79 13.30 -6.83 -3.19
CA LEU A 79 14.15 -6.17 -4.19
C LEU A 79 13.44 -4.96 -4.80
N ARG A 80 12.11 -5.06 -4.99
CA ARG A 80 11.27 -3.94 -5.44
C ARG A 80 11.23 -2.80 -4.42
N GLU A 81 10.93 -3.10 -3.16
CA GLU A 81 10.93 -2.07 -2.12
C GLU A 81 12.30 -1.37 -2.01
N ILE A 82 13.40 -2.14 -2.04
CA ILE A 82 14.76 -1.59 -2.06
C ILE A 82 14.97 -0.70 -3.29
N TYR A 83 14.55 -1.14 -4.48
CA TYR A 83 14.69 -0.38 -5.71
C TYR A 83 13.97 0.98 -5.63
N LEU A 84 12.78 1.02 -5.03
CA LEU A 84 12.04 2.26 -4.82
C LEU A 84 12.81 3.25 -3.95
N TYR A 85 13.35 2.79 -2.81
CA TYR A 85 14.13 3.66 -1.94
C TYR A 85 15.45 4.13 -2.57
N GLU A 86 16.20 3.24 -3.22
CA GLU A 86 17.51 3.59 -3.75
C GLU A 86 17.44 4.41 -5.04
N ASN A 87 16.45 4.14 -5.90
CA ASN A 87 16.40 4.70 -7.25
C ASN A 87 15.23 5.66 -7.42
N VAL A 88 13.99 5.21 -7.17
CA VAL A 88 12.79 6.02 -7.45
C VAL A 88 12.75 7.27 -6.56
N PHE A 89 12.83 7.11 -5.23
CA PHE A 89 12.79 8.26 -4.32
C PHE A 89 14.02 9.17 -4.45
N SER A 90 15.19 8.62 -4.76
CA SER A 90 16.37 9.42 -5.11
C SER A 90 16.13 10.30 -6.34
N GLN A 91 15.48 9.77 -7.39
CA GLN A 91 15.12 10.58 -8.56
C GLN A 91 14.01 11.59 -8.24
N PHE A 92 13.04 11.25 -7.39
CA PHE A 92 12.01 12.21 -6.96
C PHE A 92 12.62 13.38 -6.20
N ASP A 93 13.58 13.10 -5.33
CA ASP A 93 14.28 14.12 -4.57
C ASP A 93 15.02 15.07 -5.48
N LYS A 94 15.78 14.53 -6.44
CA LYS A 94 16.46 15.33 -7.45
C LYS A 94 15.46 16.17 -8.27
N TYR A 95 14.44 15.52 -8.83
CA TYR A 95 13.47 16.16 -9.71
C TYR A 95 12.68 17.27 -8.98
N GLN A 96 12.23 17.03 -7.76
CA GLN A 96 11.53 18.05 -6.95
C GLN A 96 12.44 19.21 -6.55
N ASN A 97 13.73 18.96 -6.29
CA ASN A 97 14.70 20.02 -6.02
C ASN A 97 15.00 20.87 -7.27
N ASP A 98 15.15 20.24 -8.44
CA ASP A 98 15.42 20.93 -9.70
C ASP A 98 14.31 21.94 -10.05
N TYR A 99 13.06 21.66 -9.65
CA TYR A 99 11.90 22.55 -9.82
C TYR A 99 11.61 23.44 -8.60
N ASN A 100 12.40 23.37 -7.52
CA ASN A 100 12.20 24.13 -6.28
C ASN A 100 10.80 23.95 -5.68
N VAL A 101 10.29 22.73 -5.65
CA VAL A 101 8.97 22.41 -5.07
C VAL A 101 8.98 22.70 -3.56
N GLU A 102 8.11 23.61 -3.10
CA GLU A 102 8.03 24.03 -1.69
C GLU A 102 7.53 22.93 -0.75
N ASP A 103 6.56 22.12 -1.22
CA ASP A 103 5.95 21.01 -0.47
C ASP A 103 6.14 19.69 -1.23
N PRO A 104 7.37 19.15 -1.29
CA PRO A 104 7.68 17.96 -2.07
C PRO A 104 7.07 16.71 -1.44
N PHE A 105 6.79 15.70 -2.26
CA PHE A 105 6.51 14.35 -1.76
C PHE A 105 7.74 13.81 -1.03
N LYS A 106 7.60 13.67 0.30
CA LYS A 106 8.59 13.13 1.22
C LYS A 106 7.95 12.17 2.22
N SER A 107 6.79 11.61 1.88
CA SER A 107 5.98 10.78 2.77
C SER A 107 6.41 9.32 2.74
N TYR A 108 7.72 9.08 2.80
CA TYR A 108 8.37 7.78 2.96
C TYR A 108 9.38 7.86 4.11
N ALA A 109 9.77 6.72 4.68
CA ALA A 109 10.77 6.68 5.76
C ALA A 109 12.19 6.76 5.17
N LYS A 110 13.16 7.31 5.92
CA LYS A 110 14.55 7.29 5.46
C LYS A 110 15.11 5.86 5.42
N LEU A 111 15.73 5.46 4.31
CA LEU A 111 16.54 4.26 4.20
C LEU A 111 17.97 4.54 4.72
N TYR A 112 18.47 3.68 5.61
CA TYR A 112 19.86 3.72 6.10
C TYR A 112 20.75 2.70 5.39
N GLY A 113 20.21 1.56 4.99
CA GLY A 113 20.94 0.56 4.24
C GLY A 113 20.05 -0.63 3.90
N CYS A 114 20.53 -1.51 3.03
CA CYS A 114 19.82 -2.71 2.63
C CYS A 114 20.78 -3.86 2.35
N ASN A 115 20.22 -5.06 2.21
CA ASN A 115 20.90 -6.22 1.64
C ASN A 115 20.02 -6.88 0.58
N LYS A 116 20.62 -7.34 -0.53
CA LYS A 116 19.93 -7.93 -1.70
C LYS A 116 20.30 -9.41 -1.93
N ASP A 117 21.21 -9.95 -1.12
CA ASP A 117 21.65 -11.33 -1.25
C ASP A 117 20.50 -12.29 -1.04
N ASP A 118 20.46 -13.36 -1.83
CA ASP A 118 19.42 -14.38 -1.72
C ASP A 118 19.44 -15.05 -0.34
N GLY A 119 18.24 -15.24 0.21
CA GLY A 119 18.02 -15.68 1.58
C GLY A 119 18.24 -14.62 2.66
N ASN A 120 18.76 -13.44 2.30
CA ASN A 120 19.21 -12.43 3.26
C ASN A 120 18.67 -11.02 2.97
N GLU A 121 17.62 -10.91 2.16
CA GLU A 121 17.05 -9.62 1.77
C GLU A 121 16.54 -8.86 3.00
N CYS A 122 17.00 -7.62 3.18
CA CYS A 122 16.52 -6.77 4.25
C CYS A 122 16.72 -5.28 3.97
N LEU A 123 15.95 -4.46 4.67
CA LEU A 123 16.03 -3.00 4.67
C LEU A 123 16.18 -2.53 6.11
N VAL A 124 17.07 -1.56 6.33
CA VAL A 124 17.23 -0.85 7.60
C VAL A 124 16.76 0.58 7.38
N MET A 125 15.69 0.94 8.09
CA MET A 125 14.95 2.17 7.91
C MET A 125 14.86 2.96 9.21
N GLU A 126 14.52 4.23 9.09
CA GLU A 126 14.19 5.11 10.20
C GLU A 126 13.02 4.57 11.03
N ASN A 127 13.17 4.58 12.37
CA ASN A 127 12.07 4.26 13.27
C ASN A 127 11.14 5.47 13.45
N LEU A 128 10.08 5.54 12.65
CA LEU A 128 9.11 6.64 12.70
C LEU A 128 8.37 6.74 14.05
N LYS A 129 8.22 5.64 14.80
CA LYS A 129 7.51 5.64 16.10
C LYS A 129 8.18 6.56 17.12
N THR A 130 9.50 6.66 17.10
CA THR A 130 10.27 7.50 18.04
C THR A 130 10.13 8.99 17.72
N GLN A 131 9.60 9.34 16.54
CA GLN A 131 9.29 10.71 16.13
C GLN A 131 7.82 11.09 16.35
N GLY A 132 7.07 10.24 17.05
CA GLY A 132 5.67 10.47 17.38
C GLY A 132 4.68 10.05 16.29
N TYR A 133 5.13 9.35 15.23
CA TYR A 133 4.22 8.75 14.26
C TYR A 133 3.55 7.50 14.84
N GLN A 134 2.27 7.31 14.52
CA GLN A 134 1.42 6.26 15.08
C GLN A 134 0.56 5.64 13.98
N LEU A 135 0.32 4.33 14.08
CA LEU A 135 -0.66 3.65 13.23
C LEU A 135 -2.08 4.06 13.61
N TRP A 136 -2.97 4.03 12.62
CA TRP A 136 -4.40 4.12 12.86
C TRP A 136 -4.94 2.81 13.45
N ASN A 137 -5.99 2.88 14.27
CA ASN A 137 -6.66 1.66 14.72
C ASN A 137 -7.44 1.05 13.56
N LYS A 138 -6.93 -0.06 13.01
CA LYS A 138 -7.51 -0.79 11.87
C LYS A 138 -8.98 -1.20 12.02
N HIS A 139 -9.50 -1.25 13.25
CA HIS A 139 -10.91 -1.56 13.52
C HIS A 139 -11.87 -0.42 13.22
N ASN A 140 -11.36 0.81 13.14
CA ASN A 140 -12.16 2.01 12.98
C ASN A 140 -12.06 2.56 11.55
N PRO A 141 -13.17 2.98 10.92
CA PRO A 141 -13.10 3.85 9.75
C PRO A 141 -12.29 5.11 10.07
N MET A 142 -11.58 5.62 9.08
CA MET A 142 -10.85 6.87 9.20
C MET A 142 -11.82 8.06 9.18
N ASN A 143 -11.51 9.10 9.94
CA ASN A 143 -12.27 10.34 9.93
C ASN A 143 -11.90 11.22 8.70
N PRO A 144 -12.65 12.32 8.42
CA PRO A 144 -12.39 13.18 7.27
C PRO A 144 -10.96 13.75 7.18
N GLY A 145 -10.35 14.06 8.33
CA GLY A 145 -8.98 14.60 8.40
C GLY A 145 -7.93 13.60 7.96
N HIS A 146 -8.09 12.32 8.32
CA HIS A 146 -7.18 11.24 7.92
C HIS A 146 -7.31 10.92 6.44
N ILE A 147 -8.55 10.74 5.94
CA ILE A 147 -8.79 10.48 4.52
C ILE A 147 -8.17 11.59 3.67
N SER A 148 -8.42 12.84 4.05
CA SER A 148 -7.89 14.02 3.35
C SER A 148 -6.36 14.08 3.35
N ALA A 149 -5.71 13.76 4.47
CA ALA A 149 -4.26 13.81 4.58
C ALA A 149 -3.58 12.75 3.70
N VAL A 150 -4.09 11.51 3.71
CA VAL A 150 -3.52 10.43 2.89
C VAL A 150 -3.76 10.66 1.40
N LEU A 151 -4.97 11.08 1.01
CA LEU A 151 -5.26 11.38 -0.39
C LEU A 151 -4.36 12.49 -0.95
N LYS A 152 -4.01 13.49 -0.14
CA LYS A 152 -3.06 14.54 -0.54
C LYS A 152 -1.64 13.99 -0.77
N GLU A 153 -1.17 13.08 0.06
CA GLU A 153 0.14 12.48 -0.11
C GLU A 153 0.21 11.54 -1.32
N TYR A 154 -0.84 10.73 -1.57
CA TYR A 154 -0.95 9.98 -2.83
C TYR A 154 -1.04 10.91 -4.04
N ALA A 155 -1.77 12.02 -3.95
CA ALA A 155 -1.86 13.00 -5.03
C ALA A 155 -0.48 13.57 -5.39
N LYS A 156 0.36 13.92 -4.40
CA LYS A 156 1.74 14.35 -4.62
C LYS A 156 2.58 13.24 -5.25
N PHE A 157 2.50 12.02 -4.71
CA PHE A 157 3.23 10.86 -5.23
C PHE A 157 2.91 10.60 -6.72
N HIS A 158 1.63 10.53 -7.07
CA HIS A 158 1.20 10.30 -8.46
C HIS A 158 1.53 11.47 -9.38
N ALA A 159 1.36 12.71 -8.92
CA ALA A 159 1.68 13.89 -9.73
C ALA A 159 3.17 13.97 -10.05
N THR A 160 4.06 13.69 -9.08
CA THR A 160 5.52 13.66 -9.33
C THR A 160 5.88 12.63 -10.40
N ASN A 161 5.36 11.41 -10.31
CA ASN A 161 5.58 10.37 -11.33
C ASN A 161 5.08 10.79 -12.71
N ILE A 162 3.85 11.29 -12.79
CA ILE A 162 3.23 11.68 -14.06
C ILE A 162 3.97 12.87 -14.70
N ALA A 163 4.43 13.82 -13.90
CA ALA A 163 5.26 14.93 -14.38
C ALA A 163 6.62 14.44 -14.91
N MET A 164 7.29 13.52 -14.20
CA MET A 164 8.53 12.90 -14.68
C MET A 164 8.31 12.18 -16.02
N LYS A 165 7.24 11.39 -16.12
CA LYS A 165 6.86 10.70 -17.36
C LYS A 165 6.57 11.67 -18.51
N HIS A 166 5.91 12.79 -18.23
CA HIS A 166 5.58 13.79 -19.24
C HIS A 166 6.81 14.55 -19.74
N ASN A 167 7.69 14.96 -18.81
CA ASN A 167 8.84 15.81 -19.13
C ASN A 167 10.01 15.01 -19.74
N ASP A 168 10.20 13.75 -19.35
CA ASP A 168 11.22 12.86 -19.91
C ASP A 168 10.72 11.40 -19.95
N PRO A 169 9.95 11.02 -21.00
CA PRO A 169 9.36 9.70 -21.11
C PRO A 169 10.39 8.56 -21.12
N ASP A 170 11.54 8.75 -21.77
CA ASP A 170 12.58 7.73 -21.89
C ASP A 170 13.27 7.49 -20.55
N ALA A 171 13.62 8.55 -19.82
CA ALA A 171 14.18 8.40 -18.47
C ALA A 171 13.18 7.75 -17.52
N TYR A 172 11.90 8.13 -17.61
CA TYR A 172 10.85 7.53 -16.78
C TYR A 172 10.65 6.05 -17.10
N GLU A 173 10.57 5.66 -18.37
CA GLU A 173 10.40 4.26 -18.78
C GLU A 173 11.58 3.41 -18.28
N ASN A 174 12.82 3.93 -18.41
CA ASN A 174 13.99 3.26 -17.86
C ASN A 174 13.91 3.09 -16.33
N LEU A 175 13.40 4.09 -15.61
CA LEU A 175 13.23 4.06 -14.16
C LEU A 175 12.18 3.03 -13.71
N VAL A 176 11.09 2.84 -14.46
CA VAL A 176 9.98 1.97 -14.01
C VAL A 176 9.92 0.61 -14.69
N SER A 177 10.71 0.38 -15.75
CA SER A 177 10.66 -0.85 -16.57
C SER A 177 10.69 -2.14 -15.73
N SER A 178 11.61 -2.23 -14.77
CA SER A 178 11.80 -3.38 -13.88
C SER A 178 10.72 -3.59 -12.82
N ILE A 179 9.87 -2.57 -12.59
CA ILE A 179 8.80 -2.58 -11.58
C ILE A 179 7.43 -2.29 -12.21
N SER A 180 7.32 -2.36 -13.54
CA SER A 180 6.12 -1.96 -14.28
C SER A 180 4.92 -2.85 -13.99
N LYS A 181 5.13 -4.15 -13.80
CA LYS A 181 4.08 -5.15 -13.52
C LYS A 181 3.94 -5.43 -12.03
N ASN A 182 2.75 -5.88 -11.61
CA ASN A 182 2.51 -6.36 -10.26
C ASN A 182 3.38 -7.60 -9.97
N ILE A 183 3.89 -7.76 -8.74
CA ILE A 183 4.75 -8.91 -8.37
C ILE A 183 4.03 -10.26 -8.54
N PHE A 184 2.72 -10.31 -8.37
CA PHE A 184 1.93 -11.53 -8.54
C PHE A 184 1.71 -11.88 -10.03
N GLU A 185 1.84 -10.92 -10.94
CA GLU A 185 1.82 -11.19 -12.40
C GLU A 185 3.15 -11.74 -12.92
N LEU A 186 4.23 -11.60 -12.14
CA LEU A 186 5.57 -12.06 -12.53
C LEU A 186 5.82 -13.53 -12.14
N ALA A 187 5.01 -14.09 -11.24
CA ALA A 187 5.24 -15.39 -10.63
C ALA A 187 4.91 -16.58 -11.55
N ASP A 188 3.94 -16.42 -12.45
CA ASP A 188 3.45 -17.50 -13.32
C ASP A 188 3.33 -17.06 -14.79
N ASP A 189 3.09 -18.03 -15.69
CA ASP A 189 2.63 -17.70 -17.03
C ASP A 189 1.21 -17.07 -16.99
N GLU A 190 0.85 -16.37 -18.07
CA GLU A 190 -0.39 -15.59 -18.15
C GLU A 190 -1.65 -16.44 -17.96
N LYS A 191 -1.64 -17.70 -18.44
CA LYS A 191 -2.80 -18.59 -18.32
C LYS A 191 -2.96 -19.06 -16.88
N THR A 192 -1.89 -19.54 -16.26
CA THR A 192 -1.90 -19.98 -14.86
C THR A 192 -2.30 -18.85 -13.92
N SER A 193 -1.77 -17.64 -14.14
CA SER A 193 -2.14 -16.42 -13.39
C SER A 193 -3.65 -16.14 -13.49
N ARG A 194 -4.22 -16.25 -14.70
CA ARG A 194 -5.65 -16.04 -14.93
C ARG A 194 -6.51 -17.08 -14.20
N GLU A 195 -6.16 -18.36 -14.29
CA GLU A 195 -6.91 -19.45 -13.65
C GLU A 195 -6.91 -19.33 -12.12
N LYS A 196 -5.74 -19.05 -11.52
CA LYS A 196 -5.61 -18.82 -10.07
C LYS A 196 -6.45 -17.62 -9.63
N LEU A 197 -6.33 -16.49 -10.31
CA LEU A 197 -7.08 -15.29 -9.94
C LEU A 197 -8.59 -15.50 -10.12
N GLN A 198 -9.07 -16.28 -11.10
CA GLN A 198 -10.50 -16.61 -11.19
C GLN A 198 -11.01 -17.38 -9.97
N LEU A 199 -10.21 -18.30 -9.42
CA LEU A 199 -10.56 -19.00 -8.18
C LEU A 199 -10.59 -18.05 -6.98
N PHE A 200 -9.65 -17.10 -6.93
CA PHE A 200 -9.58 -16.07 -5.89
C PHE A 200 -10.74 -15.07 -5.97
N LEU A 201 -11.15 -14.71 -7.19
CA LEU A 201 -12.32 -13.89 -7.42
C LEU A 201 -13.57 -14.57 -6.89
N LYS A 202 -13.84 -15.80 -7.33
CA LYS A 202 -15.03 -16.56 -6.93
C LYS A 202 -15.17 -16.67 -5.41
N SER A 203 -14.10 -17.10 -4.74
CA SER A 203 -14.08 -17.27 -3.29
C SER A 203 -14.25 -15.94 -2.53
N THR A 204 -13.74 -14.82 -3.06
CA THR A 204 -13.97 -13.49 -2.49
C THR A 204 -15.43 -13.06 -2.64
N PHE A 205 -16.05 -13.31 -3.80
CA PHE A 205 -17.47 -13.03 -4.01
C PHE A 205 -18.37 -13.93 -3.17
N ASP A 206 -18.01 -15.20 -2.94
CA ASP A 206 -18.72 -16.09 -2.03
C ASP A 206 -18.80 -15.52 -0.60
N ILE A 207 -17.74 -14.86 -0.13
CA ILE A 207 -17.76 -14.12 1.15
C ILE A 207 -18.75 -12.94 1.07
N GLY A 208 -18.71 -12.19 -0.03
CA GLY A 208 -19.66 -11.11 -0.31
C GLY A 208 -21.11 -11.56 -0.22
N TYR A 209 -21.48 -12.64 -0.91
CA TYR A 209 -22.84 -13.20 -0.92
C TYR A 209 -23.33 -13.58 0.47
N LYS A 210 -22.50 -14.27 1.26
CA LYS A 210 -22.82 -14.60 2.66
C LYS A 210 -23.03 -13.35 3.51
N THR A 211 -22.25 -12.31 3.23
CA THR A 211 -22.26 -11.06 4.00
C THR A 211 -23.52 -10.25 3.76
N VAL A 212 -23.98 -10.17 2.51
CA VAL A 212 -25.22 -9.49 2.14
C VAL A 212 -26.44 -10.42 2.15
N ASP A 213 -26.35 -11.57 2.83
CA ASP A 213 -27.48 -12.51 2.92
C ASP A 213 -28.75 -11.83 3.44
N GLY A 214 -29.87 -12.19 2.84
CA GLY A 214 -31.18 -11.55 3.04
C GLY A 214 -31.41 -10.23 2.28
N GLU A 215 -30.46 -9.76 1.46
CA GLU A 215 -30.58 -8.53 0.65
C GLU A 215 -30.50 -8.85 -0.86
N PRO A 216 -31.61 -9.26 -1.52
CA PRO A 216 -31.57 -9.75 -2.91
C PRO A 216 -30.93 -8.76 -3.90
N GLU A 217 -31.20 -7.46 -3.75
CA GLU A 217 -30.64 -6.42 -4.63
C GLU A 217 -29.11 -6.32 -4.53
N LEU A 218 -28.55 -6.48 -3.33
CA LEU A 218 -27.10 -6.43 -3.13
C LEU A 218 -26.43 -7.70 -3.65
N ILE A 219 -27.08 -8.85 -3.50
CA ILE A 219 -26.63 -10.12 -4.08
C ILE A 219 -26.57 -10.02 -5.61
N ASP A 220 -27.63 -9.50 -6.24
CA ASP A 220 -27.68 -9.38 -7.70
C ASP A 220 -26.64 -8.38 -8.23
N TYR A 221 -26.38 -7.29 -7.50
CA TYR A 221 -25.28 -6.38 -7.81
C TYR A 221 -23.92 -7.09 -7.76
N LEU A 222 -23.63 -7.84 -6.68
CA LEU A 222 -22.37 -8.57 -6.54
C LEU A 222 -22.20 -9.66 -7.62
N LYS A 223 -23.28 -10.34 -8.04
CA LYS A 223 -23.24 -11.29 -9.17
C LYS A 223 -22.91 -10.61 -10.48
N THR A 224 -23.48 -9.43 -10.73
CA THR A 224 -23.14 -8.63 -11.90
C THR A 224 -21.66 -8.28 -11.89
N LEU A 225 -21.16 -7.82 -10.74
CA LEU A 225 -19.76 -7.50 -10.57
C LEU A 225 -18.85 -8.72 -10.75
N GLU A 226 -19.17 -9.88 -10.15
CA GLU A 226 -18.40 -11.13 -10.30
C GLU A 226 -18.28 -11.55 -11.77
N ASN A 227 -19.38 -11.47 -12.52
CA ASN A 227 -19.40 -11.85 -13.93
C ASN A 227 -18.55 -10.91 -14.81
N ASP A 228 -18.59 -9.60 -14.52
CA ASP A 228 -17.87 -8.59 -15.29
C ASP A 228 -16.39 -8.48 -14.90
N PHE A 229 -16.04 -8.88 -13.67
CA PHE A 229 -14.71 -8.62 -13.09
C PHE A 229 -13.55 -9.21 -13.89
N PRO A 230 -13.59 -10.48 -14.38
CA PRO A 230 -12.47 -11.04 -15.12
C PRO A 230 -12.14 -10.21 -16.37
N ALA A 231 -13.15 -9.82 -17.15
CA ALA A 231 -12.94 -8.99 -18.35
C ALA A 231 -12.42 -7.59 -17.97
N LEU A 232 -13.00 -6.98 -16.93
CA LEU A 232 -12.51 -5.70 -16.41
C LEU A 232 -11.02 -5.78 -16.02
N PHE A 233 -10.65 -6.77 -15.21
CA PHE A 233 -9.32 -6.85 -14.62
C PHE A 233 -8.25 -7.28 -15.62
N PHE A 234 -8.50 -8.33 -16.39
CA PHE A 234 -7.48 -8.90 -17.29
C PHE A 234 -7.38 -8.17 -18.63
N ASP A 235 -8.49 -7.60 -19.12
CA ASP A 235 -8.57 -7.12 -20.50
C ASP A 235 -8.71 -5.60 -20.58
N GLU A 236 -9.54 -5.00 -19.72
CA GLU A 236 -9.75 -3.55 -19.73
C GLU A 236 -8.63 -2.81 -18.96
N LEU A 237 -8.43 -3.12 -17.68
CA LEU A 237 -7.45 -2.43 -16.82
C LEU A 237 -5.99 -2.71 -17.20
N SER A 238 -5.73 -3.71 -18.03
CA SER A 238 -4.39 -4.03 -18.55
C SER A 238 -3.97 -3.16 -19.74
N GLN A 239 -4.90 -2.38 -20.30
CA GLN A 239 -4.66 -1.56 -21.49
C GLN A 239 -3.64 -0.43 -21.21
N PRO A 240 -2.86 -0.01 -22.23
CA PRO A 240 -1.87 1.05 -22.09
C PRO A 240 -2.42 2.37 -21.54
N GLU A 241 -3.70 2.67 -21.77
CA GLU A 241 -4.36 3.89 -21.29
C GLU A 241 -4.38 4.01 -19.76
N TYR A 242 -4.39 2.87 -19.04
CA TYR A 242 -4.35 2.81 -17.58
C TYR A 242 -2.93 2.80 -17.03
N LYS A 243 -1.89 2.58 -17.84
CA LYS A 243 -0.47 2.58 -17.40
C LYS A 243 0.08 4.00 -17.28
N THR A 244 -0.44 4.74 -16.31
CA THR A 244 -0.22 6.20 -16.19
C THR A 244 0.89 6.60 -15.22
N THR A 245 0.97 5.94 -14.06
CA THR A 245 1.87 6.32 -12.97
C THR A 245 2.32 5.08 -12.21
N LEU A 246 3.47 5.18 -11.54
CA LEU A 246 3.77 4.28 -10.43
C LEU A 246 2.77 4.53 -9.30
N ILE A 247 2.23 3.45 -8.73
CA ILE A 247 1.33 3.46 -7.58
C ILE A 247 2.00 2.77 -6.37
N HIS A 248 1.50 2.99 -5.17
CA HIS A 248 1.89 2.26 -3.97
C HIS A 248 1.40 0.82 -4.01
N GLY A 249 0.12 0.61 -4.34
CA GLY A 249 -0.51 -0.69 -4.53
C GLY A 249 -1.03 -1.36 -3.26
N ASP A 250 -0.50 -1.04 -2.07
CA ASP A 250 -0.93 -1.67 -0.80
C ASP A 250 -1.53 -0.65 0.20
N CYS A 251 -2.62 -0.02 -0.19
CA CYS A 251 -3.16 1.17 0.47
C CYS A 251 -3.98 0.88 1.74
N TRP A 252 -3.66 -0.16 2.52
CA TRP A 252 -4.32 -0.42 3.81
C TRP A 252 -3.69 0.37 4.97
N CYS A 253 -4.45 0.55 6.06
CA CYS A 253 -4.09 1.43 7.17
C CYS A 253 -2.76 1.10 7.88
N ASN A 254 -2.30 -0.15 7.85
CA ASN A 254 -1.05 -0.56 8.49
C ASN A 254 0.20 -0.04 7.75
N ASN A 255 0.04 0.41 6.50
CA ASN A 255 1.10 1.02 5.72
C ASN A 255 1.11 2.55 5.81
N VAL A 256 0.27 3.14 6.67
CA VAL A 256 0.15 4.58 6.83
C VAL A 256 0.31 4.97 8.30
N LEU A 257 1.32 5.78 8.59
CA LEU A 257 1.55 6.34 9.91
C LEU A 257 1.21 7.83 9.95
N PHE A 258 0.59 8.24 11.04
CA PHE A 258 0.10 9.60 11.27
C PHE A 258 0.87 10.26 12.40
N LYS A 259 1.19 11.54 12.24
CA LYS A 259 1.69 12.41 13.30
C LYS A 259 0.67 13.50 13.58
N TYR A 260 0.61 13.96 14.84
CA TYR A 260 -0.33 14.97 15.30
C TYR A 260 0.45 16.09 15.99
N GLU A 261 0.01 17.34 15.84
CA GLU A 261 0.56 18.47 16.59
C GLU A 261 0.17 18.39 18.06
N ASP A 262 -1.11 18.14 18.33
CA ASP A 262 -1.62 17.87 19.67
C ASP A 262 -1.91 16.37 19.84
N SER A 263 -1.24 15.76 20.81
CA SER A 263 -1.46 14.35 21.15
C SER A 263 -2.86 14.05 21.70
N ALA A 264 -3.56 15.07 22.22
CA ALA A 264 -4.93 14.97 22.72
C ALA A 264 -5.98 15.08 21.61
N ASP A 265 -5.72 15.88 20.56
CA ASP A 265 -6.58 15.99 19.38
C ASP A 265 -6.03 15.19 18.20
N LYS A 266 -6.51 13.95 18.10
CA LYS A 266 -6.22 13.05 16.97
C LYS A 266 -7.26 13.12 15.87
N THR A 267 -7.98 14.23 15.71
CA THR A 267 -8.95 14.37 14.61
C THR A 267 -8.28 14.74 13.29
N LYS A 268 -7.17 15.50 13.34
CA LYS A 268 -6.46 15.98 12.15
C LYS A 268 -4.96 15.69 12.24
N PRO A 269 -4.42 14.79 11.41
CA PRO A 269 -2.98 14.55 11.36
C PRO A 269 -2.26 15.77 10.76
N SER A 270 -1.10 16.11 11.31
CA SER A 270 -0.20 17.15 10.81
C SER A 270 0.80 16.63 9.78
N ASN A 271 1.07 15.32 9.78
CA ASN A 271 1.97 14.69 8.81
C ASN A 271 1.60 13.21 8.62
N VAL A 272 1.93 12.68 7.45
CA VAL A 272 1.66 11.29 7.05
C VAL A 272 2.95 10.67 6.52
N LYS A 273 3.20 9.41 6.86
CA LYS A 273 4.26 8.60 6.29
C LYS A 273 3.67 7.31 5.75
N ILE A 274 3.99 7.00 4.51
CA ILE A 274 3.61 5.77 3.82
C ILE A 274 4.83 4.85 3.82
N ILE A 275 4.61 3.59 4.20
CA ILE A 275 5.63 2.56 4.24
C ILE A 275 5.19 1.36 3.40
N ASP A 276 6.07 0.38 3.29
CA ASP A 276 5.83 -0.88 2.59
C ASP A 276 5.47 -0.73 1.11
N TRP A 277 6.50 -0.58 0.28
CA TRP A 277 6.35 -0.33 -1.16
C TRP A 277 6.54 -1.60 -2.01
N GLN A 278 6.33 -2.77 -1.39
CA GLN A 278 6.73 -4.06 -1.95
C GLN A 278 5.91 -4.53 -3.15
N ILE A 279 4.71 -3.96 -3.36
CA ILE A 279 3.83 -4.28 -4.50
C ILE A 279 3.59 -3.10 -5.44
N SER A 280 4.39 -2.03 -5.32
CA SER A 280 4.28 -0.85 -6.17
C SER A 280 4.53 -1.17 -7.64
N HIS A 281 3.63 -0.77 -8.53
CA HIS A 281 3.72 -1.07 -9.95
C HIS A 281 3.09 0.03 -10.80
N VAL A 282 3.16 -0.06 -12.13
CA VAL A 282 2.65 0.99 -13.01
C VAL A 282 1.21 0.68 -13.44
N THR A 283 0.29 1.55 -13.04
CA THR A 283 -1.12 1.51 -13.45
C THR A 283 -1.74 2.90 -13.27
N SER A 284 -3.04 2.97 -12.95
CA SER A 284 -3.76 4.21 -12.76
C SER A 284 -3.63 4.73 -11.33
N PRO A 285 -3.53 6.06 -11.11
CA PRO A 285 -3.67 6.62 -9.76
C PRO A 285 -5.02 6.29 -9.11
N ALA A 286 -6.03 5.95 -9.92
CA ALA A 286 -7.33 5.51 -9.44
C ALA A 286 -7.26 4.18 -8.66
N TYR A 287 -6.22 3.36 -8.86
CA TYR A 287 -6.02 2.13 -8.08
C TYR A 287 -5.83 2.46 -6.60
N ASP A 288 -4.82 3.27 -6.28
CA ASP A 288 -4.51 3.66 -4.90
C ASP A 288 -5.66 4.48 -4.31
N TYR A 289 -6.24 5.41 -5.09
CA TYR A 289 -7.38 6.19 -4.64
C TYR A 289 -8.56 5.29 -4.26
N CYS A 290 -9.05 4.44 -5.17
CA CYS A 290 -10.26 3.64 -4.94
C CYS A 290 -10.04 2.60 -3.85
N TYR A 291 -8.87 1.96 -3.82
CA TYR A 291 -8.52 1.04 -2.74
C TYR A 291 -8.53 1.79 -1.40
N PHE A 292 -7.72 2.84 -1.25
CA PHE A 292 -7.63 3.58 0.01
C PHE A 292 -9.00 4.12 0.43
N PHE A 293 -9.68 4.83 -0.44
CA PHE A 293 -10.92 5.53 -0.12
C PHE A 293 -12.02 4.55 0.31
N LEU A 294 -12.27 3.48 -0.45
CA LEU A 294 -13.36 2.56 -0.13
C LEU A 294 -13.09 1.74 1.13
N VAL A 295 -11.83 1.34 1.37
CA VAL A 295 -11.47 0.53 2.55
C VAL A 295 -11.50 1.33 3.85
N HIS A 296 -11.25 2.63 3.82
CA HIS A 296 -11.10 3.43 5.05
C HIS A 296 -12.30 4.30 5.37
N SER A 297 -13.19 4.56 4.42
CA SER A 297 -14.32 5.46 4.61
C SER A 297 -15.43 4.88 5.50
N SER A 298 -16.08 5.77 6.25
CA SER A 298 -17.40 5.51 6.84
C SER A 298 -18.49 5.71 5.78
N LYS A 299 -19.74 5.33 6.09
CA LYS A 299 -20.88 5.55 5.21
C LYS A 299 -21.02 7.01 4.79
N GLU A 300 -20.90 7.93 5.74
CA GLU A 300 -21.05 9.37 5.50
C GLU A 300 -19.95 9.91 4.57
N ILE A 301 -18.73 9.37 4.69
CA ILE A 301 -17.60 9.74 3.81
C ILE A 301 -17.81 9.16 2.41
N LEU A 302 -18.30 7.92 2.28
CA LEU A 302 -18.66 7.31 0.99
C LEU A 302 -19.71 8.15 0.26
N GLU A 303 -20.77 8.57 0.96
CA GLU A 303 -21.82 9.42 0.39
C GLU A 303 -21.29 10.78 -0.11
N ASP A 304 -20.20 11.28 0.48
CA ASP A 304 -19.50 12.51 0.07
C ASP A 304 -18.30 12.27 -0.89
N TYR A 305 -18.23 11.12 -1.57
CA TYR A 305 -17.09 10.74 -2.42
C TYR A 305 -16.66 11.82 -3.43
N ARG A 306 -17.61 12.61 -3.97
CA ARG A 306 -17.32 13.68 -4.94
C ARG A 306 -16.42 14.76 -4.36
N SER A 307 -16.60 15.12 -3.08
CA SER A 307 -15.74 16.08 -2.39
C SER A 307 -14.32 15.55 -2.25
N TYR A 308 -14.15 14.25 -1.98
CA TYR A 308 -12.84 13.61 -1.86
C TYR A 308 -12.15 13.40 -3.21
N LEU A 309 -12.90 13.11 -4.28
CA LEU A 309 -12.37 13.08 -5.65
C LEU A 309 -11.81 14.44 -6.05
N LYS A 310 -12.58 15.50 -5.78
CA LYS A 310 -12.16 16.87 -6.04
C LYS A 310 -10.95 17.25 -5.18
N LEU A 311 -10.95 16.91 -3.89
CA LEU A 311 -9.82 17.17 -2.99
C LEU A 311 -8.53 16.50 -3.49
N TYR A 312 -8.62 15.23 -3.88
CA TYR A 312 -7.47 14.51 -4.44
C TYR A 312 -6.98 15.19 -5.72
N TYR A 313 -7.89 15.49 -6.66
CA TYR A 313 -7.50 16.06 -7.94
C TYR A 313 -6.98 17.50 -7.82
N GLU A 314 -7.53 18.32 -6.92
CA GLU A 314 -7.00 19.65 -6.64
C GLU A 314 -5.57 19.60 -6.10
N ALA A 315 -5.28 18.67 -5.17
CA ALA A 315 -3.93 18.45 -4.68
C ALA A 315 -2.99 17.96 -5.80
N PHE A 316 -3.46 17.02 -6.63
CA PHE A 316 -2.72 16.46 -7.75
C PHE A 316 -2.39 17.54 -8.80
N SER A 317 -3.38 18.31 -9.24
CA SER A 317 -3.23 19.41 -10.19
C SER A 317 -2.34 20.52 -9.67
N LYS A 318 -2.45 20.87 -8.38
CA LYS A 318 -1.56 21.84 -7.75
C LYS A 318 -0.11 21.35 -7.80
N HIS A 319 0.13 20.08 -7.51
CA HIS A 319 1.46 19.49 -7.50
C HIS A 319 2.06 19.37 -8.92
N LEU A 320 1.25 18.98 -9.92
CA LEU A 320 1.69 18.98 -11.33
C LEU A 320 2.17 20.37 -11.80
N LYS A 321 1.45 21.43 -11.41
CA LYS A 321 1.82 22.80 -11.76
C LYS A 321 3.18 23.23 -11.20
N CYS A 322 3.63 22.63 -10.09
CA CYS A 322 4.98 22.86 -9.57
C CYS A 322 6.08 22.38 -10.54
N PHE A 323 5.75 21.46 -11.45
CA PHE A 323 6.67 20.94 -12.47
C PHE A 323 6.46 21.58 -13.86
N ASN A 324 5.75 22.70 -13.93
CA ASN A 324 5.33 23.35 -15.17
C ASN A 324 4.49 22.46 -16.11
N CYS A 325 3.80 21.45 -15.57
CA CYS A 325 2.88 20.61 -16.32
C CYS A 325 1.45 21.17 -16.24
N ASP A 326 0.74 21.23 -17.37
CA ASP A 326 -0.69 21.55 -17.40
C ASP A 326 -1.51 20.28 -17.07
N PRO A 327 -2.28 20.27 -15.94
CA PRO A 327 -3.12 19.12 -15.61
C PRO A 327 -4.13 18.75 -16.70
N GLU A 328 -4.67 19.71 -17.45
CA GLU A 328 -5.66 19.42 -18.51
C GLU A 328 -5.04 18.69 -19.70
N GLU A 329 -3.76 18.94 -19.99
CA GLU A 329 -3.03 18.26 -21.06
C GLU A 329 -2.49 16.90 -20.61
N VAL A 330 -1.95 16.84 -19.39
CA VAL A 330 -1.23 15.65 -18.90
C VAL A 330 -2.18 14.58 -18.37
N PHE A 331 -3.13 14.97 -17.51
CA PHE A 331 -4.09 14.05 -16.89
C PHE A 331 -5.31 14.81 -16.37
N SER A 332 -6.24 15.15 -17.27
CA SER A 332 -7.41 15.97 -16.98
C SER A 332 -8.34 15.37 -15.92
N TYR A 333 -9.20 16.20 -15.31
CA TYR A 333 -10.16 15.72 -14.33
C TYR A 333 -11.15 14.73 -14.94
N SER A 334 -11.58 14.96 -16.18
CA SER A 334 -12.45 14.05 -16.91
C SER A 334 -11.80 12.69 -17.15
N ARG A 335 -10.51 12.66 -17.51
CA ARG A 335 -9.75 11.41 -17.63
C ARG A 335 -9.63 10.71 -16.28
N PHE A 336 -9.33 11.44 -15.21
CA PHE A 336 -9.31 10.87 -13.86
C PHE A 336 -10.65 10.23 -13.48
N LEU A 337 -11.79 10.90 -13.72
CA LEU A 337 -13.12 10.36 -13.44
C LEU A 337 -13.43 9.09 -14.24
N ASN A 338 -13.02 9.03 -15.52
CA ASN A 338 -13.18 7.82 -16.32
C ASN A 338 -12.40 6.63 -15.71
N HIS A 339 -11.18 6.88 -15.23
CA HIS A 339 -10.41 5.85 -14.53
C HIS A 339 -11.11 5.44 -13.21
N ILE A 340 -11.59 6.41 -12.42
CA ILE A 340 -12.30 6.16 -11.16
C ILE A 340 -13.49 5.22 -11.37
N GLU A 341 -14.30 5.42 -12.41
CA GLU A 341 -15.45 4.57 -12.70
C GLU A 341 -15.06 3.08 -12.82
N LYS A 342 -13.94 2.79 -13.48
CA LYS A 342 -13.42 1.42 -13.66
C LYS A 342 -12.83 0.88 -12.37
N PHE A 343 -12.00 1.67 -11.69
CA PHE A 343 -11.28 1.24 -10.49
C PHE A 343 -12.17 1.18 -9.23
N MET A 344 -13.33 1.84 -9.18
CA MET A 344 -14.28 1.67 -8.08
C MET A 344 -14.81 0.23 -8.01
N LYS A 345 -15.07 -0.40 -9.17
CA LYS A 345 -15.46 -1.82 -9.26
C LYS A 345 -14.34 -2.73 -8.73
N PHE A 346 -13.09 -2.46 -9.11
CA PHE A 346 -11.92 -3.12 -8.56
C PHE A 346 -11.84 -2.96 -7.03
N GLY A 347 -12.06 -1.74 -6.53
CA GLY A 347 -12.01 -1.45 -5.10
C GLY A 347 -13.08 -2.17 -4.27
N VAL A 348 -14.25 -2.51 -4.83
CA VAL A 348 -15.24 -3.36 -4.13
C VAL A 348 -14.68 -4.76 -3.86
N TYR A 349 -14.05 -5.38 -4.86
CA TYR A 349 -13.37 -6.67 -4.68
C TYR A 349 -12.28 -6.57 -3.61
N THR A 350 -11.45 -5.52 -3.67
CA THR A 350 -10.41 -5.30 -2.67
C THR A 350 -11.00 -5.11 -1.26
N CYS A 351 -12.13 -4.42 -1.12
CA CYS A 351 -12.79 -4.24 0.17
C CYS A 351 -13.31 -5.55 0.77
N LEU A 352 -13.89 -6.44 -0.05
CA LEU A 352 -14.36 -7.75 0.41
C LEU A 352 -13.23 -8.55 1.10
N MET A 353 -12.01 -8.45 0.57
CA MET A 353 -10.83 -9.11 1.11
C MET A 353 -10.16 -8.32 2.26
N ILE A 354 -9.82 -7.05 2.04
CA ILE A 354 -8.96 -6.28 2.95
C ILE A 354 -9.67 -5.88 4.23
N LEU A 355 -10.97 -5.55 4.19
CA LEU A 355 -11.71 -5.24 5.41
C LEU A 355 -11.75 -6.42 6.38
N LYS A 356 -11.79 -7.65 5.85
CA LYS A 356 -11.72 -8.86 6.66
C LYS A 356 -10.36 -8.97 7.38
N VAL A 357 -9.26 -8.71 6.66
CA VAL A 357 -7.91 -8.72 7.24
C VAL A 357 -7.72 -7.59 8.27
N MET A 358 -8.26 -6.40 7.99
CA MET A 358 -8.19 -5.26 8.90
C MET A 358 -8.98 -5.49 10.20
N LEU A 359 -10.15 -6.10 10.12
CA LEU A 359 -11.03 -6.33 11.27
C LEU A 359 -10.71 -7.61 12.05
N CYS A 360 -9.71 -8.37 11.60
CA CYS A 360 -9.22 -9.57 12.27
C CYS A 360 -8.28 -9.21 13.44
N ASP A 361 -8.50 -9.79 14.62
CA ASP A 361 -7.58 -9.65 15.74
C ASP A 361 -6.27 -10.42 15.48
N SER A 362 -5.18 -10.01 16.12
CA SER A 362 -3.86 -10.63 15.93
C SER A 362 -3.82 -12.14 16.25
N ASP A 363 -4.67 -12.61 17.18
CA ASP A 363 -4.77 -14.03 17.53
C ASP A 363 -5.51 -14.86 16.46
N GLU A 364 -6.36 -14.21 15.66
CA GLU A 364 -7.15 -14.80 14.58
C GLU A 364 -6.44 -14.74 13.22
N ALA A 365 -5.43 -13.86 13.10
CA ALA A 365 -4.74 -13.62 11.84
C ALA A 365 -4.11 -14.92 11.30
N PRO A 366 -4.34 -15.25 10.00
CA PRO A 366 -3.75 -16.43 9.38
C PRO A 366 -2.21 -16.33 9.41
N ASP A 367 -1.56 -17.46 9.64
CA ASP A 367 -0.11 -17.56 9.55
C ASP A 367 0.28 -18.06 8.16
N PHE A 368 0.54 -17.13 7.25
CA PHE A 368 0.92 -17.45 5.87
C PHE A 368 2.27 -18.17 5.77
N SER A 369 3.13 -18.13 6.80
CA SER A 369 4.42 -18.85 6.77
C SER A 369 4.27 -20.37 6.67
N GLN A 370 3.07 -20.91 6.96
CA GLN A 370 2.73 -22.33 6.88
C GLN A 370 2.14 -22.73 5.51
N ALA A 371 1.84 -21.77 4.63
CA ALA A 371 1.27 -22.03 3.33
C ALA A 371 2.30 -22.74 2.43
N LYS A 372 1.88 -23.85 1.80
CA LYS A 372 2.76 -24.68 0.96
C LYS A 372 2.88 -24.16 -0.48
N ASP A 373 1.89 -23.41 -0.91
CA ASP A 373 1.76 -22.78 -2.20
C ASP A 373 0.84 -21.55 -2.08
N GLU A 374 0.74 -20.80 -3.17
CA GLU A 374 -0.07 -19.59 -3.26
C GLU A 374 -1.57 -19.86 -3.03
N MET A 375 -2.09 -21.00 -3.49
CA MET A 375 -3.49 -21.37 -3.31
C MET A 375 -3.80 -21.58 -1.82
N ALA A 376 -2.93 -22.30 -1.10
CA ALA A 376 -3.05 -22.49 0.33
C ALA A 376 -2.94 -21.17 1.12
N MET A 377 -2.08 -20.25 0.66
CA MET A 377 -1.98 -18.91 1.25
C MET A 377 -3.30 -18.17 1.10
N PHE A 378 -3.90 -18.20 -0.09
CA PHE A 378 -5.18 -17.58 -0.34
C PHE A 378 -6.33 -18.25 0.44
N GLU A 379 -6.42 -19.58 0.44
CA GLU A 379 -7.43 -20.33 1.19
C GLU A 379 -7.40 -19.96 2.68
N SER A 380 -6.21 -19.70 3.23
CA SER A 380 -6.06 -19.27 4.62
C SER A 380 -6.64 -17.88 4.90
N MET A 381 -6.93 -17.06 3.88
CA MET A 381 -7.69 -15.81 4.02
C MET A 381 -9.19 -16.06 4.24
N ASN A 382 -9.67 -17.29 4.04
CA ASN A 382 -11.04 -17.69 4.33
C ASN A 382 -11.23 -18.17 5.79
N PHE A 383 -10.90 -17.32 6.75
CA PHE A 383 -11.05 -17.58 8.19
C PHE A 383 -12.31 -16.94 8.80
N GLU A 384 -12.75 -17.45 9.95
CA GLU A 384 -13.77 -16.79 10.80
C GLU A 384 -13.08 -15.79 11.74
N PHE A 385 -13.75 -14.68 12.06
CA PHE A 385 -13.20 -13.62 12.90
C PHE A 385 -14.28 -12.94 13.74
N LYS A 386 -13.93 -12.48 14.94
CA LYS A 386 -14.86 -11.92 15.94
C LYS A 386 -15.64 -10.71 15.43
N ASN A 387 -15.00 -9.84 14.66
CA ASN A 387 -15.58 -8.55 14.23
C ASN A 387 -16.44 -8.66 12.95
N TYR A 388 -17.05 -9.82 12.69
CA TYR A 388 -17.84 -10.07 11.49
C TYR A 388 -19.03 -9.13 11.33
N ASP A 389 -19.70 -8.72 12.42
CA ASP A 389 -20.83 -7.78 12.34
C ASP A 389 -20.41 -6.39 11.84
N VAL A 390 -19.23 -5.93 12.26
CA VAL A 390 -18.65 -4.66 11.79
C VAL A 390 -18.29 -4.77 10.31
N TYR A 391 -17.65 -5.87 9.92
CA TYR A 391 -17.36 -6.17 8.51
C TYR A 391 -18.64 -6.17 7.68
N ARG A 392 -19.66 -6.91 8.14
CA ARG A 392 -20.96 -7.04 7.46
C ARG A 392 -21.63 -5.69 7.26
N LYS A 393 -21.66 -4.85 8.30
CA LYS A 393 -22.22 -3.50 8.19
C LYS A 393 -21.47 -2.68 7.14
N ARG A 394 -20.12 -2.67 7.18
CA ARG A 394 -19.30 -1.88 6.25
C ARG A 394 -19.42 -2.36 4.81
N ILE A 395 -19.47 -3.67 4.58
CA ILE A 395 -19.70 -4.23 3.24
C ILE A 395 -21.11 -3.88 2.74
N LYS A 396 -22.14 -3.96 3.58
CA LYS A 396 -23.50 -3.54 3.18
C LYS A 396 -23.56 -2.07 2.82
N ASP A 397 -22.96 -1.19 3.63
CA ASP A 397 -22.90 0.25 3.33
C ASP A 397 -22.17 0.51 2.01
N LEU A 398 -21.03 -0.15 1.77
CA LEU A 398 -20.25 -0.05 0.54
C LEU A 398 -21.04 -0.55 -0.69
N VAL A 399 -21.60 -1.75 -0.65
CA VAL A 399 -22.31 -2.34 -1.80
C VAL A 399 -23.59 -1.55 -2.10
N THR A 400 -24.27 -1.04 -1.08
CA THR A 400 -25.41 -0.13 -1.26
C THR A 400 -24.98 1.15 -1.95
N PHE A 401 -23.92 1.81 -1.45
CA PHE A 401 -23.34 3.00 -2.09
C PHE A 401 -22.98 2.74 -3.55
N MET A 402 -22.31 1.62 -3.84
CA MET A 402 -21.87 1.25 -5.19
C MET A 402 -23.01 0.90 -6.14
N LYS A 403 -24.10 0.33 -5.63
CA LYS A 403 -25.33 0.07 -6.40
C LYS A 403 -26.06 1.37 -6.75
N ASP A 404 -26.15 2.29 -5.79
CA ASP A 404 -26.96 3.50 -5.92
C ASP A 404 -26.20 4.66 -6.60
N THR A 405 -24.86 4.59 -6.65
CA THR A 405 -24.02 5.64 -7.23
C THR A 405 -23.82 5.45 -8.73
N LYS A 406 -24.18 6.48 -9.49
CA LYS A 406 -23.76 6.64 -10.89
C LYS A 406 -22.57 7.58 -10.95
N PHE A 407 -21.42 7.07 -11.39
CA PHE A 407 -20.17 7.84 -11.45
C PHE A 407 -20.09 8.79 -12.66
N THR A 408 -20.99 8.65 -13.63
CA THR A 408 -20.98 9.36 -14.92
C THR A 408 -22.14 10.36 -15.13
N GLU A 409 -22.91 10.67 -14.08
CA GLU A 409 -23.89 11.77 -14.05
C GLU A 409 -23.37 13.01 -13.32
#